data_AF-A0A1V5QPU6-F1
#
_entry.id   AF-A0A1V5QPU6-F1
#
_cell.length_a   1.000
_cell.length_b   1.000
_cell.length_c   1.000
_cell.angle_alpha   90.00
_cell.angle_beta   90.00
_cell.angle_gamma   90.00
#
_symmetry.space_group_name_H-M   'P 1'
#
loop_
_entity.id
_entity.type
_entity.pdbx_description
1 polymer ?
#
loop_
_entity_poly.entity_id
_entity_poly.type
_entity_poly.pdbx_seq_one_letter_code
_entity_poly.pdbx_strand_id
1 'polypeptide(L)'
;MVEIQKTIDAWFGKIQKSASDTIPHFVSFLFFMIAIGAFIGIIVTQNYPGQAMLAVIFPALAGALAYYNRAFATAIFVLMLLIVFAM
;
A
#
# COMPACT_ATOMS: atom_id res chain seq x y z
N MET A 1 -14.63 -38.86 -15.36
CA MET A 1 -13.33 -38.41 -14.81
C MET A 1 -12.83 -37.11 -15.44
N VAL A 2 -12.97 -36.90 -16.76
CA VAL A 2 -12.47 -35.69 -17.47
C VAL A 2 -13.19 -34.38 -17.09
N GLU A 3 -14.49 -34.41 -16.78
CA GLU A 3 -15.25 -33.21 -16.40
C GLU A 3 -14.94 -32.67 -15.00
N ILE A 4 -14.65 -33.56 -14.05
CA ILE A 4 -14.31 -33.19 -12.67
C ILE A 4 -12.96 -32.46 -12.66
N GLN A 5 -12.01 -32.92 -13.47
CA GLN A 5 -10.68 -32.33 -13.57
C GLN A 5 -10.71 -30.93 -14.18
N LYS A 6 -11.47 -30.72 -15.27
CA LYS A 6 -11.71 -29.38 -15.85
C LYS A 6 -12.37 -28.41 -14.86
N THR A 7 -13.26 -28.91 -14.00
CA THR A 7 -13.93 -28.09 -13.00
C THR A 7 -12.95 -27.69 -11.90
N ILE A 8 -12.14 -28.62 -11.40
CA ILE A 8 -11.11 -28.35 -10.40
C ILE A 8 -10.08 -27.35 -10.95
N ASP A 9 -9.60 -27.52 -12.18
CA ASP A 9 -8.65 -26.60 -12.81
C ASP A 9 -9.23 -25.19 -13.01
N ALA A 10 -10.53 -25.08 -13.33
CA ALA A 10 -11.21 -23.79 -13.45
C ALA A 10 -11.39 -23.08 -12.09
N TRP A 11 -11.63 -23.83 -11.01
CA TRP A 11 -11.71 -23.29 -9.65
C TRP A 11 -10.34 -22.89 -9.11
N PHE A 12 -9.32 -23.74 -9.28
CA PHE A 12 -7.94 -23.42 -8.92
C PHE A 12 -7.40 -22.24 -9.72
N GLY A 13 -7.66 -22.18 -11.02
CA GLY A 13 -7.28 -21.05 -11.86
C GLY A 13 -7.93 -19.73 -11.41
N LYS A 14 -9.19 -19.76 -10.95
CA LYS A 14 -9.86 -18.57 -10.38
C LYS A 14 -9.26 -18.15 -9.04
N ILE A 15 -8.98 -19.09 -8.14
CA ILE A 15 -8.38 -18.80 -6.82
C ILE A 15 -6.95 -18.28 -7.00
N GLN A 16 -6.16 -18.91 -7.87
CA GLN A 16 -4.80 -18.50 -8.19
C GLN A 16 -4.77 -17.12 -8.84
N LYS A 17 -5.68 -16.82 -9.78
CA LYS A 17 -5.77 -15.50 -10.41
C LYS A 17 -6.19 -14.43 -9.40
N SER A 18 -7.16 -14.73 -8.54
CA SER A 18 -7.61 -13.81 -7.49
C SER A 18 -6.54 -13.55 -6.42
N ALA A 19 -5.75 -14.56 -6.05
CA ALA A 19 -4.63 -14.41 -5.12
C ALA A 19 -3.43 -13.71 -5.78
N SER A 20 -3.11 -14.06 -7.03
CA SER A 20 -1.98 -13.51 -7.78
C SER A 20 -2.18 -12.04 -8.16
N ASP A 21 -3.41 -11.56 -8.33
CA ASP A 21 -3.67 -10.14 -8.57
C ASP A 21 -3.70 -9.34 -7.25
N THR A 22 -4.11 -9.96 -6.14
CA THR A 22 -4.30 -9.27 -4.85
C THR A 22 -2.99 -9.15 -4.06
N ILE A 23 -2.12 -10.18 -4.07
CA ILE A 23 -0.88 -10.20 -3.30
C ILE A 23 0.10 -9.09 -3.73
N PRO A 24 0.39 -8.87 -5.03
CA PRO A 24 1.31 -7.82 -5.46
C PRO A 24 0.81 -6.43 -5.09
N HIS A 25 -0.51 -6.20 -5.17
CA HIS A 25 -1.12 -4.95 -4.73
C HIS A 25 -1.01 -4.74 -3.23
N PHE A 26 -1.22 -5.78 -2.43
CA PHE A 26 -1.07 -5.72 -0.96
C PHE A 26 0.38 -5.48 -0.53
N VAL A 27 1.34 -6.16 -1.16
CA VAL A 27 2.77 -5.95 -0.88
C VAL A 27 3.20 -4.54 -1.28
N SER A 28 2.80 -4.06 -2.45
CA SER A 28 3.09 -2.69 -2.90
C SER A 28 2.48 -1.64 -1.97
N PHE A 29 1.26 -1.89 -1.48
CA PHE A 29 0.59 -1.06 -0.49
C PHE A 29 1.35 -1.01 0.84
N LEU A 30 1.76 -2.17 1.38
CA LEU A 30 2.57 -2.24 2.59
C LEU A 30 3.90 -1.50 2.43
N PHE A 31 4.56 -1.68 1.29
CA PHE A 31 5.82 -1.01 0.99
C PHE A 31 5.65 0.51 0.94
N PHE A 32 4.58 0.99 0.30
CA PHE A 32 4.24 2.41 0.25
C PHE A 32 3.93 2.98 1.64
N MET A 33 3.16 2.26 2.45
CA MET A 33 2.81 2.67 3.81
C MET A 33 4.05 2.78 4.71
N ILE A 34 4.98 1.81 4.61
CA ILE A 34 6.25 1.83 5.34
C ILE A 34 7.15 2.98 4.85
N ALA A 35 7.25 3.20 3.53
CA ALA A 35 8.06 4.27 2.96
C ALA A 35 7.56 5.67 3.36
N ILE A 36 6.24 5.92 3.27
CA ILE A 36 5.61 7.14 3.79
C ILE A 36 5.90 7.31 5.27
N GLY A 37 5.72 6.23 6.04
CA GLY A 37 5.89 6.28 7.48
C GLY A 37 7.32 6.60 7.91
N ALA A 38 8.30 6.01 7.24
CA ALA A 38 9.70 6.32 7.47
C ALA A 38 10.02 7.79 7.11
N PHE A 39 9.53 8.27 5.96
CA PHE A 39 9.80 9.63 5.49
C PHE A 39 9.19 10.70 6.41
N ILE A 40 7.90 10.57 6.74
CA ILE A 40 7.21 11.46 7.68
C ILE A 40 7.83 11.31 9.08
N GLY A 41 8.18 10.08 9.48
CA GLY A 41 8.91 9.76 10.70
C GLY A 41 10.14 10.63 10.89
N ILE A 42 11.02 10.65 9.90
CA ILE A 42 12.28 11.42 9.92
C ILE A 42 11.98 12.93 10.01
N ILE A 43 11.08 13.45 9.18
CA ILE A 43 10.78 14.89 9.14
C ILE A 43 10.18 15.37 10.47
N VAL A 44 9.19 14.64 11.00
CA VAL A 44 8.49 15.02 12.24
C VAL A 44 9.42 14.87 13.44
N THR A 45 10.21 13.80 13.54
CA THR A 45 11.11 13.61 14.69
C THR A 45 12.26 14.63 14.71
N GLN A 46 12.74 15.09 13.55
CA GLN A 46 13.80 16.10 13.46
C GLN A 46 13.30 17.52 13.76
N ASN A 47 12.10 17.88 13.32
CA ASN A 47 11.58 19.25 13.46
C ASN A 47 10.64 19.43 14.67
N TYR A 48 9.96 18.37 15.11
CA TYR A 48 8.94 18.40 16.15
C TYR A 48 9.02 17.14 17.04
N PRO A 49 10.10 16.96 17.84
CA PRO A 49 10.34 15.74 18.61
C PRO A 49 9.22 15.37 19.59
N GLY A 50 8.45 16.36 20.10
CA GLY A 50 7.29 16.11 20.95
C GLY A 50 6.07 15.50 20.24
N GLN A 51 6.11 15.39 18.90
CA GLN A 51 5.00 14.92 18.07
C GLN A 51 5.31 13.58 17.37
N ALA A 52 6.30 12.83 17.85
CA ALA A 52 6.72 11.55 17.27
C ALA A 52 5.54 10.56 17.05
N MET A 53 4.51 10.61 17.89
CA MET A 53 3.31 9.78 17.75
C MET A 53 2.51 10.10 16.47
N LEU A 54 2.47 11.37 16.04
CA LEU A 54 1.82 11.77 14.79
C LEU A 54 2.53 11.17 13.58
N ALA A 55 3.84 10.98 13.67
CA ALA A 55 4.63 10.38 12.61
C ALA A 55 4.30 8.90 12.35
N VAL A 56 3.64 8.23 13.31
CA VAL A 56 3.13 6.85 13.16
C VAL A 56 1.65 6.85 12.77
N ILE A 57 0.85 7.75 13.35
CA ILE A 57 -0.60 7.80 13.12
C ILE A 57 -0.92 8.28 11.70
N PHE A 58 -0.26 9.33 11.20
CA PHE A 58 -0.55 9.87 9.86
C PHE A 58 -0.35 8.86 8.73
N PRO A 59 0.79 8.12 8.65
CA PRO A 59 1.00 7.08 7.65
C PRO A 59 -0.02 5.95 7.73
N ALA A 60 -0.40 5.54 8.94
CA ALA A 60 -1.38 4.47 9.13
C ALA A 60 -2.78 4.91 8.64
N LEU A 61 -3.20 6.13 8.96
CA LEU A 61 -4.47 6.68 8.48
C LEU A 61 -4.44 6.94 6.97
N ALA A 62 -3.33 7.48 6.44
CA ALA A 62 -3.16 7.69 5.00
C ALA A 62 -3.18 6.36 4.23
N GLY A 63 -2.55 5.31 4.76
CA GLY A 63 -2.62 3.96 4.24
C GLY A 63 -4.05 3.42 4.24
N ALA A 64 -4.77 3.51 5.35
CA ALA A 64 -6.16 3.06 5.42
C ALA A 64 -7.07 3.78 4.40
N LEU A 65 -6.88 5.11 4.23
CA LEU A 65 -7.61 5.90 3.23
C LEU A 65 -7.21 5.54 1.79
N ALA A 66 -5.92 5.29 1.55
CA ALA A 66 -5.41 4.85 0.25
C ALA A 66 -5.94 3.46 -0.15
N TYR A 67 -6.16 2.57 0.82
CA TYR A 67 -6.80 1.27 0.57
C TYR A 67 -8.24 1.40 0.08
N TYR A 68 -8.99 2.39 0.61
CA TYR A 68 -10.38 2.62 0.24
C TYR A 68 -10.56 3.37 -1.08
N ASN A 69 -9.64 4.29 -1.40
CA ASN A 69 -9.73 5.13 -2.59
C ASN A 69 -8.42 5.12 -3.40
N ARG A 70 -8.45 4.40 -4.52
CA ARG A 70 -7.30 4.27 -5.42
C ARG A 70 -6.81 5.61 -5.97
N ALA A 71 -7.73 6.55 -6.27
CA ALA A 71 -7.35 7.87 -6.78
C ALA A 71 -6.62 8.70 -5.72
N PHE A 72 -7.02 8.58 -4.45
CA PHE A 72 -6.31 9.19 -3.32
C PHE A 72 -4.90 8.60 -3.16
N ALA A 73 -4.77 7.27 -3.24
CA ALA A 73 -3.48 6.60 -3.20
C ALA A 73 -2.53 7.09 -4.31
N THR A 74 -3.03 7.18 -5.55
CA THR A 74 -2.26 7.67 -6.70
C THR A 74 -1.87 9.13 -6.53
N ALA A 75 -2.79 9.99 -6.08
CA ALA A 75 -2.50 11.40 -5.85
C ALA A 75 -1.40 11.60 -4.80
N ILE A 76 -1.47 10.91 -3.66
CA ILE A 76 -0.44 10.98 -2.61
C ILE A 76 0.90 10.42 -3.11
N PHE A 77 0.90 9.31 -3.85
CA PHE A 77 2.12 8.74 -4.41
C PHE A 77 2.83 9.72 -5.37
N VAL A 78 2.08 10.34 -6.28
CA VAL A 78 2.63 11.35 -7.21
C VAL A 78 3.15 12.57 -6.43
N LEU A 79 2.40 13.05 -5.45
CA LEU A 79 2.78 14.20 -4.65
C LEU A 79 4.05 13.94 -3.83
N MET A 80 4.20 12.73 -3.28
CA MET A 80 5.45 12.29 -2.65
C MET A 80 6.62 12.24 -3.61
N LEU A 81 6.45 11.65 -4.79
CA LEU A 81 7.53 11.60 -5.78
C LEU A 81 8.00 13.02 -6.14
N LEU A 82 7.06 13.95 -6.35
CA LEU A 82 7.40 15.36 -6.61
C LEU A 82 8.19 15.98 -5.46
N ILE A 83 7.82 15.72 -4.21
CA ILE A 83 8.57 16.21 -3.04
C ILE A 83 9.98 15.62 -3.02
N VAL A 84 10.12 14.31 -3.25
CA VAL A 84 11.43 13.63 -3.23
C VAL A 84 12.34 14.11 -4.36
N PHE A 85 11.80 14.41 -5.54
CA PHE A 85 12.59 14.94 -6.66
C PHE A 85 12.85 16.45 -6.58
N ALA A 86 12.06 17.19 -5.80
CA ALA A 86 12.24 18.63 -5.59
C ALA A 86 13.22 18.96 -4.45
N MET A 87 13.47 18.01 -3.55
CA MET A 87 14.54 18.07 -2.53
C MET A 87 15.90 17.74 -3.14
#